data_AF-A0A135UE33-F1
#
_entry.id   AF-A0A135UE33-F1
#
_cell.length_a   1.000
_cell.length_b   1.000
_cell.length_c   1.000
_cell.angle_alpha   90.00
_cell.angle_beta   90.00
_cell.angle_gamma   90.00
#
_symmetry.space_group_name_H-M   'P 1'
#
loop_
_entity.id
_entity.type
_entity.pdbx_description
1 polymer ?
#
loop_
_entity_poly.entity_id
_entity_poly.type
_entity_poly.pdbx_seq_one_letter_code
_entity_poly.pdbx_strand_id
1 'polypeptide(L)'
;MVSRTDAEHTKTEAARAAAAVCRVLHTAPIPPILPDWDPSEDGYVFRPEKPLSPAAVAEAEGDGGAKRRERFYRRHPGLNKALAFLVTQTKFPVLRSEAWFVFALMCRAKDGADVVLRTLQAPGAFEALTEAVTGRTFSGEDSSNSTDQKAIEGAPAAGGGDGQAVVVSGGDNAAMLEGLGLEPQQADPLQAAGMNKVDRENGLVMVSELVRRHVDELPAVRRAAFEEMLKEGGELMADEKGKGKA
;
A
#
# COMPACT_ATOMS: atom_id res chain seq x y z
N MET A 1 14.37 21.04 -14.06
CA MET A 1 14.81 19.66 -13.83
C MET A 1 14.17 19.24 -12.52
N VAL A 2 13.10 18.44 -12.55
CA VAL A 2 12.43 17.96 -11.32
C VAL A 2 13.44 17.08 -10.59
N SER A 3 13.72 17.37 -9.32
CA SER A 3 14.72 16.61 -8.56
C SER A 3 14.24 15.17 -8.36
N ARG A 4 15.16 14.20 -8.30
CA ARG A 4 14.83 12.77 -8.12
C ARG A 4 14.02 12.53 -6.83
N THR A 5 14.24 13.35 -5.81
CA THR A 5 13.54 13.33 -4.53
C THR A 5 12.09 13.77 -4.65
N ASP A 6 11.80 14.83 -5.42
CA ASP A 6 10.41 15.30 -5.66
C ASP A 6 9.56 14.23 -6.35
N ALA A 7 10.19 13.47 -7.25
CA ALA A 7 9.53 12.39 -7.98
C ALA A 7 9.16 11.20 -7.08
N GLU A 8 9.96 10.89 -6.06
CA GLU A 8 9.66 9.81 -5.10
C GLU A 8 8.57 10.20 -4.11
N HIS A 9 8.59 11.45 -3.63
CA HIS A 9 7.53 11.99 -2.77
C HIS A 9 6.18 11.99 -3.49
N THR A 10 6.15 12.50 -4.73
CA THR A 10 4.94 12.53 -5.55
C THR A 10 4.35 11.14 -5.77
N LYS A 11 5.21 10.12 -6.02
CA LYS A 11 4.76 8.73 -6.16
C LYS A 11 4.16 8.18 -4.87
N THR A 12 4.78 8.49 -3.73
CA THR A 12 4.30 8.03 -2.41
C THR A 12 2.94 8.62 -2.09
N GLU A 13 2.77 9.94 -2.26
CA GLU A 13 1.50 10.60 -2.00
C GLU A 13 0.40 10.18 -3.00
N ALA A 14 0.74 9.98 -4.28
CA ALA A 14 -0.20 9.44 -5.26
C ALA A 14 -0.66 8.02 -4.88
N ALA A 15 0.26 7.17 -4.43
CA ALA A 15 -0.07 5.82 -3.99
C ALA A 15 -0.90 5.82 -2.71
N ARG A 16 -0.57 6.69 -1.75
CA ARG A 16 -1.35 6.91 -0.53
C ARG A 16 -2.77 7.37 -0.83
N ALA A 17 -2.94 8.34 -1.73
CA ALA A 17 -4.25 8.81 -2.17
C ALA A 17 -5.05 7.67 -2.82
N ALA A 18 -4.42 6.84 -3.65
CA ALA A 18 -5.06 5.68 -4.26
C ALA A 18 -5.54 4.65 -3.21
N ALA A 19 -4.73 4.37 -2.18
CA ALA A 19 -5.12 3.49 -1.08
C ALA A 19 -6.28 4.09 -0.25
N ALA A 20 -6.26 5.40 0.01
CA ALA A 20 -7.34 6.09 0.70
C ALA A 20 -8.67 6.00 -0.06
N VAL A 21 -8.66 6.17 -1.39
CA VAL A 21 -9.85 5.95 -2.23
C VAL A 21 -10.34 4.51 -2.10
N CYS A 22 -9.44 3.52 -2.18
CA CYS A 22 -9.83 2.10 -2.02
C CYS A 22 -10.43 1.81 -0.64
N ARG A 23 -9.85 2.37 0.42
CA ARG A 23 -10.37 2.27 1.79
C ARG A 23 -11.80 2.78 1.87
N VAL A 24 -12.02 3.98 1.33
CA VAL A 24 -13.33 4.64 1.34
C VAL A 24 -14.36 3.84 0.54
N LEU A 25 -13.99 3.29 -0.62
CA LEU A 25 -14.88 2.44 -1.43
C LEU A 25 -15.29 1.13 -0.72
N HIS A 26 -14.49 0.63 0.22
CA HIS A 26 -14.73 -0.63 0.95
C HIS A 26 -15.10 -0.46 2.42
N THR A 27 -15.26 0.79 2.90
CA THR A 27 -15.73 1.06 4.27
C THR A 27 -17.26 1.03 4.30
N ALA A 28 -17.83 0.47 5.38
CA ALA A 28 -19.28 0.34 5.58
C ALA A 28 -19.77 1.26 6.73
N PRO A 29 -20.97 1.88 6.62
CA PRO A 29 -21.82 1.90 5.42
C PRO A 29 -21.10 2.60 4.27
N ILE A 30 -21.20 2.05 3.06
CA ILE A 30 -20.60 2.64 1.86
C ILE A 30 -21.27 4.00 1.70
N PRO A 31 -20.58 5.12 1.95
CA PRO A 31 -21.20 6.41 1.70
C PRO A 31 -21.50 6.46 0.20
N PRO A 32 -22.57 7.13 -0.24
CA PRO A 32 -22.91 7.23 -1.66
C PRO A 32 -21.87 8.10 -2.36
N ILE A 33 -20.68 7.53 -2.61
CA ILE A 33 -19.50 8.22 -3.12
C ILE A 33 -19.43 8.11 -4.64
N LEU A 34 -20.22 7.20 -5.22
CA LEU A 34 -20.33 7.01 -6.67
C LEU A 34 -21.79 6.92 -7.19
N PRO A 35 -22.81 7.60 -6.63
CA PRO A 35 -24.21 7.39 -7.04
C PRO A 35 -24.43 7.61 -8.55
N ASP A 36 -23.70 8.56 -9.15
CA ASP A 36 -23.87 8.99 -10.54
C ASP A 36 -22.55 9.06 -11.34
N TRP A 37 -21.54 8.26 -11.00
CA TRP A 37 -20.25 8.33 -11.71
C TRP A 37 -20.36 7.80 -13.16
N ASP A 38 -20.50 8.74 -14.10
CA ASP A 38 -20.37 8.54 -15.54
C ASP A 38 -19.00 9.04 -16.03
N PRO A 39 -18.10 8.15 -16.51
CA PRO A 39 -16.79 8.53 -17.00
C PRO A 39 -16.80 9.30 -18.34
N SER A 40 -17.95 9.50 -18.97
CA SER A 40 -18.11 10.39 -20.13
C SER A 40 -18.35 11.86 -19.74
N GLU A 41 -18.69 12.12 -18.48
CA GLU A 41 -18.81 13.44 -17.88
C GLU A 41 -17.54 13.77 -17.06
N ASP A 42 -16.39 13.88 -17.73
CA ASP A 42 -15.14 14.30 -17.10
C ASP A 42 -15.29 15.74 -16.54
N GLY A 43 -15.52 15.88 -15.24
CA GLY A 43 -15.61 17.18 -14.55
C GLY A 43 -16.48 17.25 -13.29
N TYR A 44 -17.20 16.19 -12.92
CA TYR A 44 -18.18 16.27 -11.83
C TYR A 44 -17.54 16.33 -10.43
N VAL A 45 -17.76 17.44 -9.73
CA VAL A 45 -17.55 17.59 -8.28
C VAL A 45 -18.83 17.18 -7.56
N PHE A 46 -18.72 16.33 -6.56
CA PHE A 46 -19.86 15.85 -5.78
C PHE A 46 -20.57 16.99 -5.03
N ARG A 47 -21.80 17.32 -5.45
CA ARG A 47 -22.79 18.11 -4.69
C ARG A 47 -24.17 17.46 -4.87
N PRO A 48 -24.70 16.72 -3.88
CA PRO A 48 -26.12 16.41 -3.88
C PRO A 48 -26.85 17.69 -3.46
N GLU A 49 -27.29 18.50 -4.42
CA GLU A 49 -28.24 19.59 -4.14
C GLU A 49 -29.65 19.05 -3.86
N LYS A 50 -29.90 17.76 -4.18
CA LYS A 50 -31.15 17.05 -3.92
C LYS A 50 -30.88 15.72 -3.23
N PRO A 51 -31.82 15.23 -2.40
CA PRO A 51 -31.75 13.88 -1.85
C PRO A 51 -31.58 12.86 -2.97
N LEU A 52 -30.74 11.86 -2.73
CA LEU A 52 -30.56 10.73 -3.64
C LEU A 52 -31.91 10.09 -3.93
N SER A 53 -32.12 9.67 -5.18
CA SER A 53 -33.34 8.95 -5.54
C SER A 53 -33.45 7.67 -4.70
N PRO A 54 -34.68 7.22 -4.35
CA PRO A 54 -34.87 5.95 -3.65
C PRO A 54 -34.21 4.76 -4.35
N ALA A 55 -34.08 4.80 -5.68
CA ALA A 55 -33.36 3.81 -6.47
C ALA A 55 -31.84 3.87 -6.25
N ALA A 56 -31.23 5.06 -6.21
CA ALA A 56 -29.80 5.22 -5.92
C ALA A 56 -29.47 4.81 -4.48
N VAL A 57 -30.38 5.07 -3.52
CA VAL A 57 -30.27 4.59 -2.14
C VAL A 57 -30.38 3.06 -2.09
N ALA A 58 -31.38 2.47 -2.73
CA ALA A 58 -31.53 1.01 -2.81
C ALA A 58 -30.36 0.32 -3.55
N GLU A 59 -29.78 0.96 -4.58
CA GLU A 59 -28.58 0.46 -5.25
C GLU A 59 -27.29 0.65 -4.44
N ALA A 60 -27.24 1.62 -3.53
CA ALA A 60 -26.15 1.75 -2.56
C ALA A 60 -26.26 0.71 -1.44
N GLU A 61 -27.49 0.32 -1.08
CA GLU A 61 -27.80 -0.70 -0.08
C GLU A 61 -27.75 -2.14 -0.63
N GLY A 62 -27.89 -2.32 -1.96
CA GLY A 62 -27.78 -3.61 -2.66
C GLY A 62 -26.45 -3.87 -3.40
N ASP A 63 -26.48 -4.66 -4.47
CA ASP A 63 -25.29 -5.03 -5.30
C ASP A 63 -24.76 -3.88 -6.19
N GLY A 64 -25.46 -2.73 -6.24
CA GLY A 64 -25.02 -1.58 -7.04
C GLY A 64 -23.68 -1.00 -6.59
N GLY A 65 -23.34 -1.13 -5.30
CA GLY A 65 -22.02 -0.77 -4.78
C GLY A 65 -20.88 -1.57 -5.43
N ALA A 66 -21.05 -2.87 -5.61
CA ALA A 66 -20.02 -3.74 -6.22
C ALA A 66 -19.82 -3.42 -7.69
N LYS A 67 -20.89 -3.28 -8.48
CA LYS A 67 -20.81 -2.93 -9.91
C LYS A 67 -20.12 -1.58 -10.15
N ARG A 68 -20.36 -0.60 -9.27
CA ARG A 68 -19.70 0.71 -9.36
C ARG A 68 -18.20 0.64 -9.09
N ARG A 69 -17.80 -0.08 -8.04
CA ARG A 69 -16.37 -0.32 -7.74
C ARG A 69 -15.69 -1.09 -8.86
N GLU A 70 -16.34 -2.10 -9.42
CA GLU A 70 -15.82 -2.86 -10.55
C GLU A 70 -15.57 -1.96 -11.77
N ARG A 71 -16.52 -1.07 -12.11
CA ARG A 71 -16.33 -0.05 -13.16
C ARG A 71 -15.15 0.87 -12.84
N PHE A 72 -15.04 1.34 -11.60
CA PHE A 72 -13.93 2.17 -11.15
C PHE A 72 -12.59 1.45 -11.35
N TYR A 73 -12.46 0.20 -10.92
CA TYR A 73 -11.22 -0.57 -11.08
C TYR A 73 -10.86 -0.85 -12.53
N ARG A 74 -11.85 -1.08 -13.40
CA ARG A 74 -11.62 -1.27 -14.84
C ARG A 74 -11.05 -0.02 -15.50
N ARG A 75 -11.50 1.17 -15.09
CA ARG A 75 -11.03 2.45 -15.64
C ARG A 75 -9.65 2.87 -15.14
N HIS A 76 -9.23 2.33 -13.98
CA HIS A 76 -7.95 2.62 -13.34
C HIS A 76 -7.04 1.37 -13.29
N PRO A 77 -6.61 0.82 -14.45
CA PRO A 77 -5.83 -0.41 -14.49
C PRO A 77 -4.44 -0.28 -13.86
N GLY A 78 -3.92 0.94 -13.67
CA GLY A 78 -2.64 1.20 -12.99
C GLY A 78 -2.73 1.18 -11.47
N LEU A 79 -3.93 1.06 -10.89
CA LEU A 79 -4.15 1.12 -9.44
C LEU A 79 -3.33 0.06 -8.69
N ASN A 80 -3.26 -1.17 -9.21
CA ASN A 80 -2.49 -2.25 -8.61
C ASN A 80 -0.98 -1.92 -8.49
N LYS A 81 -0.43 -1.13 -9.41
CA LYS A 81 0.99 -0.71 -9.34
C LYS A 81 1.22 0.27 -8.20
N ALA A 82 0.31 1.22 -8.00
CA ALA A 82 0.37 2.16 -6.90
C ALA A 82 0.21 1.44 -5.54
N LEU A 83 -0.70 0.48 -5.46
CA LEU A 83 -0.90 -0.34 -4.27
C LEU A 83 0.32 -1.25 -3.99
N ALA A 84 0.92 -1.85 -5.03
CA ALA A 84 2.14 -2.66 -4.90
C ALA A 84 3.30 -1.81 -4.36
N PHE A 85 3.46 -0.58 -4.85
CA PHE A 85 4.49 0.35 -4.37
C PHE A 85 4.41 0.60 -2.86
N LEU A 86 3.20 0.70 -2.29
CA LEU A 86 3.04 0.92 -0.84
C LEU A 86 3.48 -0.27 0.00
N VAL A 87 3.24 -1.49 -0.48
CA VAL A 87 3.50 -2.70 0.31
C VAL A 87 4.94 -3.20 0.18
N THR A 88 5.64 -2.85 -0.90
CA THR A 88 7.03 -3.27 -1.14
C THR A 88 8.09 -2.30 -0.63
N GLN A 89 7.70 -1.08 -0.26
CA GLN A 89 8.64 -0.12 0.35
C GLN A 89 8.91 -0.45 1.83
N THR A 90 10.06 0.00 2.33
CA THR A 90 10.46 -0.12 3.75
C THR A 90 10.61 1.22 4.47
N LYS A 91 10.57 2.34 3.72
CA LYS A 91 10.82 3.69 4.23
C LYS A 91 9.73 4.20 5.18
N PHE A 92 8.48 3.78 4.96
CA PHE A 92 7.31 4.24 5.69
C PHE A 92 6.49 3.05 6.22
N PRO A 93 6.92 2.41 7.32
CA PRO A 93 6.27 1.22 7.86
C PRO A 93 4.78 1.42 8.18
N VAL A 94 4.41 2.60 8.71
CA VAL A 94 3.01 2.93 9.00
C VAL A 94 2.13 2.91 7.74
N LEU A 95 2.64 3.47 6.64
CA LEU A 95 1.91 3.52 5.38
C LEU A 95 1.80 2.12 4.75
N ARG A 96 2.84 1.29 4.90
CA ARG A 96 2.81 -0.13 4.51
C ARG A 96 1.74 -0.89 5.30
N SER A 97 1.72 -0.73 6.62
CA SER A 97 0.70 -1.34 7.48
C SER A 97 -0.72 -0.89 7.14
N GLU A 98 -0.91 0.40 6.83
CA GLU A 98 -2.19 0.92 6.37
C GLU A 98 -2.60 0.29 5.04
N ALA A 99 -1.67 0.10 4.09
CA ALA A 99 -1.96 -0.56 2.82
C ALA A 99 -2.42 -2.01 3.02
N TRP A 100 -1.78 -2.78 3.93
CA TRP A 100 -2.24 -4.13 4.27
C TRP A 100 -3.64 -4.15 4.87
N PHE A 101 -3.94 -3.20 5.77
CA PHE A 101 -5.28 -3.03 6.31
C PHE A 101 -6.31 -2.74 5.20
N VAL A 102 -5.97 -1.86 4.25
CA VAL A 102 -6.85 -1.56 3.12
C VAL A 102 -7.07 -2.79 2.24
N PHE A 103 -6.04 -3.60 1.99
CA PHE A 103 -6.21 -4.84 1.23
C PHE A 103 -7.14 -5.81 1.97
N ALA A 104 -7.03 -5.92 3.29
CA ALA A 104 -7.94 -6.74 4.09
C ALA A 104 -9.40 -6.28 3.93
N LEU A 105 -9.66 -4.96 3.90
CA LEU A 105 -10.99 -4.43 3.62
C LEU A 105 -11.47 -4.79 2.20
N MET A 106 -10.60 -4.59 1.20
CA MET A 106 -10.91 -4.89 -0.20
C MET A 106 -11.25 -6.36 -0.42
N CYS A 107 -10.53 -7.28 0.23
CA CYS A 107 -10.74 -8.72 0.11
C CYS A 107 -12.11 -9.20 0.64
N ARG A 108 -12.87 -8.35 1.35
CA ARG A 108 -14.23 -8.70 1.79
C ARG A 108 -15.23 -8.79 0.64
N ALA A 109 -14.92 -8.18 -0.51
CA ALA A 109 -15.72 -8.19 -1.72
C ALA A 109 -14.91 -8.74 -2.91
N LYS A 110 -15.60 -9.38 -3.87
CA LYS A 110 -14.96 -10.04 -5.01
C LYS A 110 -14.16 -9.06 -5.87
N ASP A 111 -14.76 -7.93 -6.22
CA ASP A 111 -14.14 -6.90 -7.05
C ASP A 111 -12.89 -6.29 -6.42
N GLY A 112 -12.87 -6.18 -5.08
CA GLY A 112 -11.68 -5.75 -4.32
C GLY A 112 -10.60 -6.83 -4.26
N ALA A 113 -10.98 -8.09 -4.01
CA ALA A 113 -10.06 -9.23 -4.01
C ALA A 113 -9.36 -9.38 -5.37
N ASP A 114 -10.07 -9.21 -6.48
CA ASP A 114 -9.51 -9.25 -7.84
C ASP A 114 -8.44 -8.17 -8.07
N VAL A 115 -8.56 -7.00 -7.44
CA VAL A 115 -7.51 -5.97 -7.45
C VAL A 115 -6.32 -6.41 -6.60
N VAL A 116 -6.54 -6.89 -5.38
CA VAL A 116 -5.47 -7.32 -4.46
C VAL A 116 -4.67 -8.48 -5.08
N LEU A 117 -5.33 -9.47 -5.68
CA LEU A 117 -4.66 -10.60 -6.34
C LEU A 117 -3.79 -10.14 -7.52
N ARG A 118 -4.23 -9.14 -8.29
CA ARG A 118 -3.40 -8.51 -9.35
C ARG A 118 -2.26 -7.68 -8.77
N THR A 119 -2.44 -7.06 -7.61
CA THR A 119 -1.37 -6.37 -6.88
C THR A 119 -0.30 -7.35 -6.41
N LEU A 120 -0.69 -8.52 -5.88
CA LEU A 120 0.22 -9.59 -5.43
C LEU A 120 0.92 -10.34 -6.59
N GLN A 121 0.61 -10.00 -7.85
CA GLN A 121 1.39 -10.44 -9.01
C GLN A 121 2.50 -9.44 -9.39
N ALA A 122 2.50 -8.24 -8.81
CA ALA A 122 3.58 -7.28 -9.03
C ALA A 122 4.88 -7.78 -8.35
N PRO A 123 6.05 -7.48 -8.93
CA PRO A 123 7.33 -7.90 -8.36
C PRO A 123 7.49 -7.46 -6.90
N GLY A 124 7.88 -8.38 -6.02
CA GLY A 124 8.15 -8.13 -4.61
C GLY A 124 6.90 -8.07 -3.73
N ALA A 125 5.69 -7.95 -4.27
CA ALA A 125 4.48 -7.75 -3.47
C ALA A 125 4.07 -9.01 -2.70
N PHE A 126 4.28 -10.19 -3.28
CA PHE A 126 3.97 -11.45 -2.60
C PHE A 126 5.05 -11.83 -1.59
N GLU A 127 6.30 -11.53 -1.90
CA GLU A 127 7.44 -11.66 -0.99
C GLU A 127 7.24 -10.75 0.22
N ALA A 128 6.85 -9.49 0.01
CA ALA A 128 6.53 -8.54 1.08
C ALA A 128 5.35 -9.02 1.95
N LEU A 129 4.33 -9.65 1.36
CA LEU A 129 3.25 -10.27 2.14
C LEU A 129 3.77 -11.43 2.98
N THR A 130 4.59 -12.29 2.38
CA THR A 130 5.12 -13.47 3.07
C THR A 130 6.02 -13.05 4.22
N GLU A 131 6.88 -12.05 4.02
CA GLU A 131 7.70 -11.44 5.07
C GLU A 131 6.82 -10.79 6.17
N ALA A 132 5.81 -10.02 5.79
CA ALA A 132 4.89 -9.40 6.74
C ALA A 132 4.19 -10.43 7.65
N VAL A 133 3.76 -11.57 7.08
CA VAL A 133 3.02 -12.60 7.82
C VAL A 133 3.93 -13.52 8.62
N THR A 134 5.03 -13.98 8.01
CA THR A 134 5.87 -15.05 8.57
C THR A 134 7.15 -14.54 9.22
N GLY A 135 7.56 -13.30 8.93
CA GLY A 135 8.86 -12.77 9.31
C GLY A 135 10.03 -13.33 8.49
N ARG A 136 9.78 -14.23 7.52
CA ARG A 136 10.81 -14.78 6.63
C ARG A 136 11.23 -13.72 5.62
N THR A 137 12.48 -13.27 5.71
CA THR A 137 13.10 -12.42 4.70
C THR A 137 13.64 -13.28 3.55
N PHE A 138 13.32 -12.92 2.30
CA PHE A 138 13.83 -13.64 1.11
C PHE A 138 15.24 -13.20 0.69
N SER A 139 15.80 -12.19 1.37
CA SER A 139 17.22 -11.86 1.29
C SER A 139 17.96 -12.79 2.26
N GLY A 140 18.79 -13.68 1.72
CA GLY A 140 19.67 -14.54 2.50
C GLY A 140 20.76 -13.75 3.20
N GLU A 141 20.41 -13.11 4.31
CA GLU A 141 21.33 -12.74 5.38
C GLU A 141 20.61 -13.06 6.68
N ASP A 142 20.85 -14.27 7.18
CA ASP A 142 20.58 -14.61 8.56
C ASP A 142 21.07 -13.46 9.45
N SER A 143 20.19 -12.97 10.30
CA SER A 143 20.53 -12.02 11.36
C SER A 143 21.40 -12.71 12.41
N SER A 144 22.66 -12.99 12.06
CA SER A 144 23.72 -13.28 13.01
C SER A 144 24.49 -11.99 13.26
N ASN A 145 24.05 -11.29 14.31
CA ASN A 145 24.86 -10.49 15.22
C ASN A 145 26.35 -10.25 14.82
N SER A 146 26.66 -9.13 14.16
CA SER A 146 27.97 -8.48 14.33
C SER A 146 27.91 -7.01 13.89
N THR A 147 28.16 -6.14 14.86
CA THR A 147 28.71 -4.80 14.69
C THR A 147 29.76 -4.78 13.59
N ASP A 148 29.56 -3.99 12.53
CA ASP A 148 30.61 -3.17 11.92
C ASP A 148 30.07 -2.37 10.73
N GLN A 149 29.87 -1.09 11.00
CA GLN A 149 29.68 -0.05 10.01
C GLN A 149 31.02 0.17 9.30
N LYS A 150 31.13 -0.21 8.02
CA LYS A 150 32.24 0.27 7.18
C LYS A 150 31.78 0.66 5.79
N ALA A 151 31.96 1.96 5.54
CA ALA A 151 31.90 2.62 4.26
C ALA A 151 32.75 1.90 3.22
N ILE A 152 32.25 1.89 1.98
CA ILE A 152 33.07 1.58 0.81
C ILE A 152 33.07 2.83 -0.07
N GLU A 153 34.16 3.57 0.03
CA GLU A 153 34.64 4.53 -0.95
C GLU A 153 35.00 3.81 -2.26
N GLY A 154 34.63 4.42 -3.39
CA GLY A 154 35.63 4.91 -4.34
C GLY A 154 36.11 4.02 -5.49
N ALA A 155 35.78 4.52 -6.71
CA ALA A 155 36.63 4.66 -7.91
C ALA A 155 36.52 3.60 -9.04
N PRO A 156 36.89 3.94 -10.31
CA PRO A 156 37.40 5.22 -10.82
C PRO A 156 36.65 5.80 -12.04
N ALA A 157 37.00 7.07 -12.31
CA ALA A 157 36.60 7.88 -13.46
C ALA A 157 37.43 7.59 -14.73
N ALA A 158 36.86 7.90 -15.89
CA ALA A 158 37.59 8.29 -17.09
C ALA A 158 36.73 9.18 -18.01
N GLY A 159 37.25 10.38 -18.36
CA GLY A 159 37.01 10.99 -19.68
C GLY A 159 36.25 12.32 -19.77
N GLY A 160 36.91 13.43 -19.43
CA GLY A 160 37.08 14.62 -20.28
C GLY A 160 35.91 15.60 -20.55
N GLY A 161 36.17 16.91 -20.33
CA GLY A 161 35.51 17.99 -21.06
C GLY A 161 35.20 19.25 -20.23
N ASP A 162 36.05 20.27 -20.37
CA ASP A 162 35.95 21.61 -19.79
C ASP A 162 34.66 22.37 -20.12
N GLY A 163 34.20 23.20 -19.17
CA GLY A 163 33.08 24.12 -19.39
C GLY A 163 32.76 24.99 -18.17
N GLN A 164 33.58 26.02 -17.94
CA GLN A 164 33.38 27.07 -16.95
C GLN A 164 32.09 27.87 -17.20
N ALA A 165 31.15 27.88 -16.24
CA ALA A 165 30.10 28.89 -16.17
C ALA A 165 29.68 29.20 -14.73
N VAL A 166 30.13 30.37 -14.29
CA VAL A 166 29.70 31.25 -13.19
C VAL A 166 28.35 30.89 -12.54
N VAL A 167 28.39 30.51 -11.26
CA VAL A 167 27.23 30.47 -10.37
C VAL A 167 26.87 31.91 -9.97
N VAL A 168 25.81 32.45 -10.56
CA VAL A 168 25.13 33.64 -10.02
C VAL A 168 24.06 33.16 -9.06
N SER A 169 24.16 33.68 -7.84
CA SER A 169 23.27 33.51 -6.72
C SER A 169 21.79 33.56 -7.10
N GLY A 170 21.05 32.58 -6.59
CA GLY A 170 19.59 32.50 -6.63
C GLY A 170 19.06 31.72 -5.43
N GLY A 171 19.55 32.06 -4.21
CA GLY A 171 18.71 31.93 -3.01
C GLY A 171 17.50 32.86 -3.22
N ASP A 172 16.26 32.45 -2.99
CA ASP A 172 15.71 32.44 -1.64
C ASP A 172 14.43 31.59 -1.50
N ASN A 173 14.15 30.66 -2.44
CA ASN A 173 12.88 29.92 -2.41
C ASN A 173 12.94 28.49 -1.87
N ALA A 174 14.12 27.89 -1.72
CA ALA A 174 14.24 26.53 -1.18
C ALA A 174 14.09 26.47 0.35
N ALA A 175 14.54 27.52 1.05
CA ALA A 175 14.54 27.57 2.51
C ALA A 175 13.13 27.78 3.13
N MET A 176 12.15 28.26 2.37
CA MET A 176 10.78 28.44 2.90
C MET A 176 9.94 27.16 2.88
N LEU A 177 10.33 26.12 2.14
CA LEU A 177 9.59 24.85 2.12
C LEU A 177 9.98 23.91 3.27
N GLU A 178 11.23 24.01 3.75
CA GLU A 178 11.82 23.16 4.78
C GLU A 178 11.22 23.39 6.19
N GLY A 179 10.61 24.57 6.42
CA GLY A 179 10.00 24.95 7.70
C GLY A 179 8.55 24.53 7.92
N LEU A 180 7.90 23.87 6.96
CA LEU A 180 6.49 23.49 7.05
C LEU A 180 6.25 22.11 7.69
N GLY A 181 7.30 21.35 8.03
CA GLY A 181 7.17 20.05 8.69
C GLY A 181 6.36 19.01 7.90
N LEU A 182 6.30 19.16 6.57
CA LEU A 182 5.52 18.32 5.67
C LEU A 182 6.30 17.10 5.16
N GLU A 183 7.57 16.95 5.56
CA GLU A 183 8.32 15.74 5.24
C GLU A 183 7.77 14.57 6.06
N PRO A 184 7.42 13.44 5.42
CA PRO A 184 6.99 12.26 6.14
C PRO A 184 8.12 11.80 7.06
N GLN A 185 7.94 12.00 8.36
CA GLN A 185 8.96 11.69 9.35
C GLN A 185 9.21 10.18 9.33
N GLN A 186 10.46 9.78 9.06
CA GLN A 186 10.84 8.38 9.10
C GLN A 186 10.57 7.83 10.51
N ALA A 187 9.91 6.68 10.56
CA ALA A 187 9.56 6.05 11.83
C ALA A 187 10.83 5.66 12.59
N ASP A 188 10.86 5.92 13.89
CA ASP A 188 11.89 5.42 14.81
C ASP A 188 11.99 3.88 14.69
N PRO A 189 13.18 3.25 14.74
CA PRO A 189 13.34 1.80 14.77
C PRO A 189 12.41 1.05 15.75
N LEU A 190 12.10 1.63 16.92
CA LEU A 190 11.13 1.06 17.87
C LEU A 190 9.69 1.09 17.35
N GLN A 191 9.32 2.15 16.62
CA GLN A 191 8.04 2.22 15.93
C GLN A 191 7.99 1.23 14.76
N ALA A 192 9.11 1.04 14.04
CA ALA A 192 9.20 0.06 12.95
C ALA A 192 8.99 -1.38 13.44
N ALA A 193 9.57 -1.75 14.58
CA ALA A 193 9.34 -3.06 15.20
C ALA A 193 7.87 -3.26 15.61
N GLY A 194 7.23 -2.22 16.16
CA GLY A 194 5.80 -2.23 16.44
C GLY A 194 4.95 -2.41 15.17
N MET A 195 5.36 -1.80 14.06
CA MET A 195 4.66 -1.91 12.78
C MET A 195 4.80 -3.30 12.14
N ASN A 196 5.89 -4.04 12.34
CA ASN A 196 5.98 -5.42 11.84
C ASN A 196 4.90 -6.33 12.43
N LYS A 197 4.53 -6.13 13.70
CA LYS A 197 3.41 -6.85 14.32
C LYS A 197 2.06 -6.45 13.70
N VAL A 198 1.87 -5.16 13.43
CA VAL A 198 0.66 -4.64 12.78
C VAL A 198 0.56 -5.14 11.33
N ASP A 199 1.67 -5.17 10.61
CA ASP A 199 1.78 -5.76 9.27
C ASP A 199 1.34 -7.22 9.28
N ARG A 200 1.82 -8.01 10.26
CA ARG A 200 1.43 -9.41 10.41
C ARG A 200 -0.06 -9.57 10.64
N GLU A 201 -0.62 -8.81 11.57
CA GLU A 201 -2.06 -8.87 11.88
C GLU A 201 -2.90 -8.51 10.65
N ASN A 202 -2.61 -7.39 10.00
CA ASN A 202 -3.35 -6.93 8.83
C ASN A 202 -3.19 -7.89 7.64
N GLY A 203 -1.98 -8.40 7.41
CA GLY A 203 -1.68 -9.39 6.39
C GLY A 203 -2.44 -10.70 6.61
N LEU A 204 -2.48 -11.22 7.84
CA LEU A 204 -3.25 -12.41 8.20
C LEU A 204 -4.74 -12.21 8.00
N VAL A 205 -5.30 -11.06 8.39
CA VAL A 205 -6.72 -10.76 8.15
C VAL A 205 -6.99 -10.78 6.64
N MET A 206 -6.16 -10.12 5.83
CA MET A 206 -6.30 -10.14 4.37
C MET A 206 -6.26 -11.57 3.79
N VAL A 207 -5.26 -12.37 4.19
CA VAL A 207 -5.13 -13.76 3.71
C VAL A 207 -6.34 -14.60 4.15
N SER A 208 -6.83 -14.39 5.38
CA SER A 208 -8.00 -15.10 5.89
C SER A 208 -9.26 -14.76 5.09
N GLU A 209 -9.44 -13.52 4.67
CA GLU A 209 -10.56 -13.10 3.83
C GLU A 209 -10.47 -13.71 2.43
N LEU A 210 -9.27 -13.78 1.83
CA LEU A 210 -9.03 -14.46 0.55
C LEU A 210 -9.38 -15.95 0.62
N VAL A 211 -8.86 -16.67 1.61
CA VAL A 211 -9.12 -18.10 1.78
C VAL A 211 -10.57 -18.38 2.19
N ARG A 212 -11.21 -17.50 2.95
CA ARG A 212 -12.59 -17.74 3.40
C ARG A 212 -13.64 -17.46 2.31
N ARG A 213 -13.40 -16.46 1.45
CA ARG A 213 -14.41 -15.97 0.50
C ARG A 213 -14.11 -16.29 -0.96
N HIS A 214 -12.84 -16.42 -1.31
CA HIS A 214 -12.39 -16.45 -2.71
C HIS A 214 -11.55 -17.69 -3.03
N VAL A 215 -11.58 -18.71 -2.17
CA VAL A 215 -10.74 -19.91 -2.28
C VAL A 215 -10.88 -20.62 -3.62
N ASP A 216 -12.10 -20.69 -4.17
CA ASP A 216 -12.40 -21.36 -5.43
C ASP A 216 -11.85 -20.62 -6.65
N GLU A 217 -11.53 -19.34 -6.52
CA GLU A 217 -10.94 -18.52 -7.58
C GLU A 217 -9.40 -18.57 -7.55
N LEU A 218 -8.80 -19.15 -6.50
CA LEU A 218 -7.36 -19.23 -6.35
C LEU A 218 -6.75 -20.46 -7.04
N PRO A 219 -5.66 -20.30 -7.80
CA PRO A 219 -4.84 -21.43 -8.25
C PRO A 219 -4.38 -22.27 -7.05
N ALA A 220 -4.32 -23.60 -7.21
CA ALA A 220 -4.00 -24.54 -6.12
C ALA A 220 -2.70 -24.18 -5.37
N VAL A 221 -1.66 -23.76 -6.10
CA VAL A 221 -0.38 -23.33 -5.51
C VAL A 221 -0.55 -22.07 -4.65
N ARG A 222 -1.33 -21.09 -5.12
CA ARG A 222 -1.62 -19.86 -4.34
C ARG A 222 -2.44 -20.17 -3.10
N ARG A 223 -3.42 -21.06 -3.23
CA ARG A 223 -4.24 -21.53 -2.10
C ARG A 223 -3.37 -22.16 -1.01
N ALA A 224 -2.53 -23.12 -1.38
CA ALA A 224 -1.63 -23.79 -0.45
C ALA A 224 -0.69 -22.80 0.26
N ALA A 225 -0.11 -21.85 -0.47
CA ALA A 225 0.75 -20.83 0.11
C ALA A 225 0.01 -19.93 1.12
N PHE A 226 -1.23 -19.54 0.85
CA PHE A 226 -2.03 -18.76 1.79
C PHE A 226 -2.44 -19.55 3.03
N GLU A 227 -2.80 -20.83 2.86
CA GLU A 227 -3.10 -21.72 3.99
C GLU A 227 -1.86 -21.93 4.89
N GLU A 228 -0.68 -22.09 4.30
CA GLU A 228 0.60 -22.15 5.03
C GLU A 228 0.86 -20.85 5.81
N MET A 229 0.68 -19.69 5.16
CA MET A 229 0.83 -18.38 5.81
C MET A 229 -0.13 -18.21 7.01
N LEU A 230 -1.38 -18.64 6.89
CA LEU A 230 -2.35 -18.57 7.99
C LEU A 230 -1.93 -19.43 9.17
N LYS A 231 -1.39 -20.62 8.90
CA LYS A 231 -0.89 -21.52 9.95
C LYS A 231 0.32 -20.89 10.66
N GLU A 232 1.38 -20.59 9.92
CA GLU A 232 2.64 -20.10 10.48
C GLU A 232 2.48 -18.73 11.15
N GLY A 233 1.87 -17.76 10.47
CA GLY A 233 1.65 -16.43 11.04
C GLY A 233 0.67 -16.43 12.22
N GLY A 234 -0.30 -17.35 12.21
CA GLY A 234 -1.23 -17.54 13.33
C GLY A 234 -0.53 -18.08 14.59
N GLU A 235 0.37 -19.05 14.43
CA GLU A 235 1.21 -19.58 15.52
C GLU A 235 2.09 -18.48 16.13
N LEU A 236 2.78 -17.69 15.28
CA LEU A 236 3.61 -16.56 15.74
C LEU A 236 2.80 -15.52 16.53
N MET A 237 1.59 -15.18 16.10
CA MET A 237 0.72 -14.24 16.82
C MET A 237 0.22 -14.79 18.15
N ALA A 238 0.02 -16.10 18.26
CA ALA A 238 -0.38 -16.74 19.51
C ALA A 238 0.76 -16.71 20.54
N ASP A 239 1.99 -17.01 20.11
CA ASP A 239 3.18 -16.99 20.96
C ASP A 239 3.50 -15.58 21.49
N GLU A 240 3.35 -14.56 20.64
CA GLU A 240 3.53 -13.16 21.06
C GLU A 240 2.49 -12.71 22.10
N LYS A 241 1.24 -13.16 21.97
CA LYS A 241 0.18 -12.87 22.96
C LYS A 241 0.41 -13.62 24.27
N GLY A 242 1.02 -14.81 24.23
CA GLY A 242 1.40 -15.57 25.42
C GLY A 242 2.51 -14.90 26.23
N LYS A 243 3.54 -14.35 25.55
CA LYS A 243 4.67 -13.65 26.20
C LYS A 243 4.27 -12.32 26.85
N GLY A 244 3.24 -11.64 26.36
CA GLY A 244 2.76 -10.37 26.94
C GLY A 244 1.87 -10.51 28.18
N LYS A 245 1.54 -11.73 28.60
CA LYS A 245 0.71 -12.04 29.78
C LYS A 245 1.48 -12.69 30.93
N ALA A 246 2.79 -12.89 30.76
CA ALA A 246 3.68 -13.50 31.75
C ALA A 246 4.42 -12.41 32.55
#